data_AF-A0AAW7KME7-F1
#
_entry.id   AF-A0AAW7KME7-F1
#
_cell.length_a   1.000
_cell.length_b   1.000
_cell.length_c   1.000
_cell.angle_alpha   90.00
_cell.angle_beta   90.00
_cell.angle_gamma   90.00
#
_symmetry.space_group_name_H-M   'P 1'
#
loop_
_entity.id
_entity.type
_entity.pdbx_description
1 polymer ?
#
loop_
_entity_poly.entity_id
_entity_poly.type
_entity_poly.pdbx_seq_one_letter_code
_entity_poly.pdbx_strand_id
1 'polypeptide(L)' 'EILTAVSDNMKTDLSFDDMKKIALDYRSAFGKVKQDQLQGTGFMQDGVSYQRVDEQELNRVQQELKNQLNN' A
#
# COMPACT_ATOMS: atom_id res chain seq x y z
N GLU A 1 -9.21 -7.24 -21.88
CA GLU A 1 -10.66 -7.16 -21.57
C GLU A 1 -10.91 -6.69 -20.15
N ILE A 2 -10.50 -7.42 -19.09
CA ILE A 2 -10.76 -7.00 -17.70
C ILE A 2 -10.17 -5.61 -17.36
N LEU A 3 -8.90 -5.35 -17.65
CA LEU A 3 -8.27 -4.05 -17.38
C LEU A 3 -8.94 -2.89 -18.15
N THR A 4 -9.40 -3.15 -19.38
CA THR A 4 -10.13 -2.18 -20.21
C THR A 4 -11.52 -1.88 -19.65
N ALA A 5 -12.19 -2.86 -19.04
CA ALA A 5 -13.51 -2.65 -18.45
C ALA A 5 -13.47 -1.79 -17.17
N VAL A 6 -12.34 -1.78 -16.46
CA VAL A 6 -12.18 -0.99 -15.22
C VAL A 6 -11.41 0.32 -15.43
N SER A 7 -10.75 0.51 -16.57
CA SER A 7 -9.91 1.68 -16.85
C SER A 7 -10.66 3.00 -16.79
N ASP A 8 -11.94 3.01 -17.20
CA ASP A 8 -12.74 4.25 -17.25
C ASP A 8 -12.98 4.86 -15.87
N ASN A 9 -12.84 4.07 -14.80
CA ASN A 9 -13.04 4.51 -13.42
C ASN A 9 -11.78 4.40 -12.56
N MET A 10 -10.65 3.99 -13.14
CA MET A 10 -9.38 3.87 -12.44
C MET A 10 -8.41 4.94 -12.90
N LYS A 11 -7.72 5.57 -11.94
CA LYS A 11 -6.59 6.44 -12.21
C LYS A 11 -5.33 5.78 -11.69
N THR A 12 -4.35 5.60 -12.57
CA THR A 12 -3.04 5.05 -12.23
C THR A 12 -1.97 5.71 -13.11
N ASP A 13 -0.77 5.79 -12.58
CA ASP A 13 0.45 6.19 -13.28
C ASP A 13 1.19 4.98 -13.91
N LEU A 14 0.69 3.76 -13.73
CA LEU A 14 1.25 2.55 -14.34
C LEU A 14 0.86 2.45 -15.82
N SER A 15 1.85 2.25 -16.70
CA SER A 15 1.59 1.97 -18.11
C SER A 15 1.08 0.54 -18.31
N PHE A 16 0.52 0.25 -19.50
CA PHE A 16 0.10 -1.10 -19.86
C PHE A 16 1.26 -2.12 -19.79
N ASP A 17 2.46 -1.71 -20.21
CA ASP A 17 3.64 -2.57 -20.17
C ASP A 17 4.11 -2.82 -18.73
N ASP A 18 3.99 -1.85 -17.83
CA ASP A 18 4.31 -2.04 -16.40
C ASP A 18 3.37 -3.05 -15.76
N MET A 19 2.07 -2.94 -16.03
CA MET A 19 1.09 -3.91 -15.54
C MET A 19 1.38 -5.33 -16.07
N LYS A 20 1.81 -5.45 -17.34
CA LYS A 20 2.21 -6.73 -17.92
C LYS A 20 3.46 -7.31 -17.25
N LYS A 21 4.49 -6.49 -16.98
CA LYS A 21 5.69 -6.91 -16.24
C LYS A 21 5.33 -7.38 -14.82
N ILE A 22 4.48 -6.63 -14.10
CA ILE A 22 4.01 -7.04 -12.76
C ILE A 22 3.32 -8.41 -12.84
N ALA A 23 2.42 -8.61 -13.80
CA ALA A 23 1.66 -9.85 -13.93
C ALA A 23 2.53 -11.07 -14.27
N LEU A 24 3.60 -10.89 -15.03
CA LEU A 24 4.46 -11.98 -15.51
C LEU A 24 5.70 -12.20 -14.62
N ASP A 25 6.43 -11.13 -14.34
CA ASP A 25 7.76 -11.19 -13.72
C ASP A 25 7.66 -11.21 -12.19
N TYR A 26 6.66 -10.54 -11.62
CA TYR A 26 6.43 -10.45 -10.17
C TYR A 26 5.41 -11.48 -9.65
N ARG A 27 4.93 -12.40 -10.50
CA ARG A 27 3.91 -13.40 -10.11
C ARG A 27 4.28 -14.21 -8.86
N SER A 28 5.57 -14.51 -8.68
CA SER A 28 6.07 -15.27 -7.53
C SER A 28 6.04 -14.48 -6.23
N ALA A 29 6.17 -13.15 -6.28
CA ALA A 29 6.09 -12.29 -5.11
C ALA A 29 4.70 -12.37 -4.44
N PHE A 30 3.65 -12.63 -5.22
CA PHE A 30 2.30 -12.87 -4.69
C PHE A 30 2.15 -14.21 -3.94
N GLY A 31 3.17 -15.08 -3.94
CA GLY A 31 3.15 -16.34 -3.19
C GLY A 31 3.15 -16.15 -1.66
N LYS A 32 3.54 -14.97 -1.17
CA LYS A 32 3.50 -14.62 0.25
C LYS A 32 3.08 -13.17 0.44
N VAL A 33 1.80 -12.98 0.73
CA VAL A 33 1.23 -11.66 1.06
C VAL A 33 1.07 -11.55 2.57
N LYS A 34 1.70 -10.54 3.16
CA LYS A 34 1.48 -10.15 4.56
C LYS A 34 0.64 -8.87 4.58
N GLN A 35 -0.34 -8.82 5.48
CA GLN A 35 -1.11 -7.62 5.76
C GLN A 35 -0.59 -7.01 7.05
N ASP A 36 -0.41 -5.70 7.06
CA ASP A 36 -0.05 -4.91 8.23
C ASP A 36 -0.91 -3.64 8.22
N GLN A 37 -1.14 -3.08 9.39
CA GLN A 37 -1.94 -1.88 9.57
C GLN A 37 -1.20 -0.95 10.51
N LEU A 38 -1.04 0.30 10.08
CA LEU A 38 -0.57 1.39 10.93
C LEU A 38 -1.56 1.62 12.07
N GLN A 39 -1.12 1.38 13.30
CA GLN A 39 -1.96 1.55 14.48
C GLN A 39 -1.92 2.99 14.98
N GLY A 40 -3.01 3.43 15.61
CA GLY A 40 -3.09 4.75 16.19
C GLY A 40 -4.33 4.93 17.06
N THR A 41 -4.27 5.87 17.98
CA THR A 41 -5.35 6.19 18.92
C THR A 41 -6.21 7.32 18.36
N GLY A 42 -7.53 7.15 18.37
CA GLY A 42 -8.47 8.18 17.95
C GLY A 42 -8.52 9.36 18.92
N PHE A 43 -8.64 10.57 18.40
CA PHE A 43 -8.87 11.77 19.21
C PHE A 43 -9.71 12.80 18.44
N MET A 44 -10.44 13.65 19.17
CA MET A 44 -11.18 14.76 18.61
C MET A 44 -10.37 16.05 18.77
N GLN A 45 -10.28 16.86 17.72
CA GLN A 45 -9.73 18.20 17.78
C GLN A 45 -10.62 19.13 16.95
N ASP A 46 -11.10 20.22 17.56
CA ASP A 46 -11.97 21.21 16.92
C ASP A 46 -13.23 20.62 16.25
N GLY A 47 -13.78 19.55 16.83
CA GLY A 47 -14.95 18.83 16.29
C GLY A 47 -14.63 17.84 15.17
N VAL A 48 -13.37 17.68 14.78
CA VAL A 48 -12.91 16.73 13.75
C VAL A 48 -12.24 15.52 14.39
N SER A 49 -12.57 14.33 13.87
CA SER A 49 -11.97 13.06 14.31
C SER A 49 -10.65 12.81 13.60
N TYR A 50 -9.58 12.65 14.38
CA TYR A 50 -8.23 12.33 13.92
C TYR A 50 -7.75 11.01 14.51
N GLN A 51 -6.74 10.42 13.89
CA GLN A 51 -6.01 9.26 14.43
C GLN A 51 -4.56 9.67 14.69
N ARG A 52 -4.11 9.54 15.93
CA ARG A 52 -2.73 9.82 16.34
C ARG A 52 -1.93 8.52 16.31
N VAL A 53 -0.84 8.52 15.57
CA VAL A 53 0.14 7.43 15.54
C VAL A 53 1.27 7.80 16.48
N ASP A 54 1.68 6.87 17.35
CA ASP A 54 2.85 7.09 18.20
C ASP A 54 4.16 6.84 17.43
N GLU A 55 5.26 7.38 17.95
CA GLU A 55 6.55 7.30 17.27
C GLU A 55 7.08 5.87 17.16
N GLN A 56 6.76 5.00 18.13
CA GLN A 56 7.22 3.60 18.10
C GLN A 56 6.56 2.85 16.95
N GLU A 57 5.25 3.02 16.78
CA GLU A 57 4.47 2.42 15.71
C GLU A 57 4.84 2.98 14.33
N LEU A 58 5.04 4.30 14.24
CA LEU A 58 5.53 4.92 13.01
C LEU A 58 6.89 4.34 12.60
N ASN A 59 7.82 4.22 13.56
CA ASN A 59 9.14 3.65 13.30
C ASN A 59 9.07 2.17 12.92
N ARG A 60 8.19 1.38 13.56
CA ARG A 60 7.97 -0.04 13.24
C ARG A 60 7.54 -0.22 11.78
N VAL A 61 6.51 0.50 11.34
CA VAL A 61 6.00 0.41 9.96
C VAL A 61 7.02 0.93 8.96
N GLN A 62 7.74 2.02 9.27
CA GLN A 62 8.82 2.51 8.40
C GLN A 62 9.93 1.48 8.23
N GLN A 63 10.34 0.80 9.31
CA GLN A 63 11.36 -0.25 9.25
C GLN A 63 10.86 -1.46 8.45
N GLU A 64 9.62 -1.91 8.66
CA GLU A 64 9.04 -3.00 7.89
C GLU A 64 9.03 -2.69 6.38
N LEU A 65 8.53 -1.52 5.98
CA LEU A 65 8.50 -1.11 4.57
C LEU A 65 9.91 -1.00 3.98
N LYS A 66 10.88 -0.44 4.71
CA LYS A 66 12.29 -0.38 4.27
C LYS A 66 12.88 -1.77 4.08
N ASN A 67 12.61 -2.70 4.98
CA ASN A 67 13.10 -4.08 4.86
C ASN A 67 12.52 -4.80 3.64
N GLN A 68 11.27 -4.50 3.25
CA GLN A 68 10.67 -5.08 2.04
C GLN A 68 11.19 -4.46 0.73
N LEU A 69 11.77 -3.26 0.77
CA LEU A 69 12.24 -2.53 -0.42
C LEU A 69 13.76 -2.57 -0.61
N ASN A 70 14.54 -2.75 0.46
CA ASN A 70 16.01 -2.73 0.43
C ASN A 70 16.64 -4.11 0.12
N ASN A 71 16.23 -4.74 -0.98
CA ASN A 71 16.98 -5.87 -1.54
C ASN A 71 18.20 -5.38 -2.33
#